data_AF-A0A7V5N2X9-F1
#
_entry.id   AF-A0A7V5N2X9-F1
#
_cell.length_a   1.000
_cell.length_b   1.000
_cell.length_c   1.000
_cell.angle_alpha   90.00
_cell.angle_beta   90.00
_cell.angle_gamma   90.00
#
_symmetry.space_group_name_H-M   'P 1'
#
loop_
_entity.id
_entity.type
_entity.pdbx_description
1 polymer ?
#
loop_
_entity_poly.entity_id
_entity_poly.type
_entity_poly.pdbx_seq_one_letter_code
_entity_poly.pdbx_strand_id
1 'polypeptide(L)' 'MPRFEYVEPEEADAFTRKLFDQVGMVPNLYCIMANSSTVFDGFLKLTRCLEAARLDKKLREMVYLL' A
#
# COMPACT_ATOMS: atom_id res chain seq x y z
N MET A 1 18.99 -14.01 6.01
CA MET A 1 18.22 -12.78 6.30
C MET A 1 17.22 -12.56 5.17
N PRO A 2 15.97 -12.18 5.47
CA PRO A 2 15.01 -11.81 4.43
C PRO A 2 15.47 -10.54 3.70
N ARG A 3 15.07 -10.39 2.43
CA ARG A 3 15.46 -9.23 1.59
C ARG A 3 14.76 -7.93 2.02
N PHE A 4 13.55 -8.05 2.57
CA PHE A 4 12.77 -6.96 3.14
C PHE A 4 12.38 -7.34 4.55
N GLU A 5 12.34 -6.35 5.44
CA GLU A 5 11.88 -6.55 6.81
C GLU A 5 10.35 -6.45 6.86
N TYR A 6 9.73 -7.14 7.81
CA TYR A 6 8.32 -6.92 8.09
C TYR A 6 8.23 -5.78 9.10
N VAL A 7 7.73 -4.62 8.66
CA VAL A 7 7.61 -3.44 9.52
C VAL A 7 6.24 -3.48 10.21
N GLU A 8 6.24 -3.67 11.53
CA GLU A 8 5.03 -3.56 12.33
C GLU A 8 4.51 -2.10 12.33
N PRO A 9 3.21 -1.85 12.10
CA PRO A 9 2.66 -0.49 12.06
C PRO A 9 2.96 0.34 13.34
N GLU A 10 3.02 -0.31 14.49
CA GLU A 10 3.30 0.29 15.80
C GLU A 10 4.77 0.69 15.98
N GLU A 11 5.67 0.10 15.20
CA GLU A 11 7.12 0.35 15.21
C GLU A 11 7.55 1.35 14.12
N ALA A 12 6.66 1.62 13.15
CA ALA A 12 6.91 2.54 12.07
C ALA A 12 7.11 3.99 12.53
N ASP A 13 7.92 4.74 11.77
CA ASP A 13 8.11 6.18 11.98
C ASP A 13 6.81 6.96 11.83
N ALA A 14 6.81 8.22 12.28
CA ALA A 14 5.60 9.04 12.33
C ALA A 14 4.95 9.30 10.96
N PHE A 15 5.72 9.33 9.86
CA PHE A 15 5.16 9.51 8.53
C PHE A 15 4.58 8.21 7.99
N THR A 16 5.32 7.10 8.12
CA THR A 16 4.85 5.77 7.70
C THR A 16 3.61 5.33 8.46
N ARG A 17 3.53 5.63 9.77
CA ARG A 17 2.32 5.38 10.58
C ARG A 17 1.09 6.11 10.05
N LYS A 18 1.23 7.36 9.62
CA LYS A 18 0.14 8.11 8.97
C LYS A 18 -0.32 7.48 7.68
N LEU A 19 0.52 6.70 6.98
CA LEU A 19 0.12 5.96 5.79
C LEU A 19 -0.69 4.71 6.17
N PHE A 20 -0.31 4.01 7.25
CA PHE A 20 -1.11 2.92 7.80
C PHE A 20 -2.47 3.38 8.31
N ASP A 21 -2.54 4.54 8.97
CA ASP A 21 -3.81 5.10 9.48
C ASP A 21 -4.81 5.46 8.36
N GLN A 22 -4.34 5.61 7.11
CA GLN A 22 -5.20 5.90 5.97
C GLN A 22 -5.92 4.66 5.42
N VAL A 23 -5.57 3.46 5.88
CA VAL A 23 -6.14 2.20 5.38
C VAL A 23 -6.88 1.49 6.51
N GLY A 24 -8.07 0.95 6.22
CA GLY A 24 -8.90 0.31 7.25
C GLY A 24 -8.39 -1.07 7.69
N MET A 25 -7.71 -1.80 6.80
CA MET A 25 -7.04 -3.06 7.08
C MET A 25 -5.61 -2.94 6.55
N VAL A 26 -4.63 -3.47 7.29
CA VAL A 26 -3.22 -3.47 6.89
C VAL A 26 -2.87 -4.86 6.34
N PRO A 27 -2.76 -5.05 5.02
CA PRO A 27 -2.27 -6.29 4.44
C PRO A 27 -0.76 -6.39 4.60
N ASN A 28 -0.22 -7.61 4.66
CA ASN A 28 1.23 -7.86 4.77
C ASN A 28 2.05 -7.12 3.71
N LEU A 29 1.50 -6.91 2.50
CA LEU A 29 2.17 -6.14 1.44
C LEU A 29 2.51 -4.71 1.90
N TYR A 30 1.65 -4.06 2.67
CA TYR A 30 1.89 -2.70 3.15
C TYR A 30 3.01 -2.67 4.19
N CYS A 31 3.08 -3.68 5.07
CA CYS A 31 4.18 -3.87 6.02
C CYS A 31 5.52 -4.07 5.31
N ILE A 32 5.53 -4.72 4.14
CA ILE A 32 6.73 -4.85 3.30
C ILE A 32 7.05 -3.52 2.58
N MET A 33 6.04 -2.83 2.03
CA MET A 33 6.26 -1.53 1.37
C MET A 33 6.77 -0.46 2.34
N ALA A 34 6.43 -0.55 3.62
CA ALA A 34 6.90 0.34 4.68
C ALA A 34 8.42 0.36 4.91
N ASN A 35 9.18 -0.59 4.32
CA ASN A 35 10.65 -0.48 4.22
C ASN A 35 11.08 0.81 3.49
N SER A 36 10.21 1.40 2.68
CA SER A 36 10.40 2.74 2.10
C SER A 36 9.07 3.50 2.12
N SER A 37 8.97 4.48 3.01
CA SER A 37 7.78 5.31 3.15
C SER A 37 7.38 6.03 1.85
N THR A 38 8.37 6.41 1.03
CA THR A 38 8.14 6.97 -0.32
C THR A 38 7.49 5.95 -1.26
N VAL A 39 7.94 4.70 -1.25
CA VAL A 39 7.33 3.63 -2.05
C VAL A 39 5.92 3.34 -1.56
N PHE A 40 5.71 3.27 -0.25
CA PHE A 40 4.39 3.02 0.31
C PHE A 40 3.39 4.14 -0.02
N ASP A 41 3.77 5.40 0.16
CA ASP A 41 2.95 6.56 -0.22
C ASP A 41 2.65 6.58 -1.72
N GLY A 42 3.67 6.32 -2.55
CA GLY A 42 3.51 6.22 -4.00
C GLY A 42 2.54 5.11 -4.41
N PHE A 43 2.62 3.95 -3.75
CA PHE A 43 1.71 2.82 -3.98
C PHE A 43 0.27 3.21 -3.64
N LEU A 44 0.01 3.78 -2.45
CA LEU A 44 -1.34 4.20 -2.06
C LEU A 44 -1.91 5.27 -3.01
N LYS A 45 -1.09 6.22 -3.45
CA LYS A 45 -1.48 7.22 -4.44
C LYS A 45 -1.84 6.60 -5.78
N LEU A 46 -1.04 5.64 -6.27
CA LEU A 46 -1.34 4.93 -7.50
C LEU A 46 -2.65 4.17 -7.40
N THR A 47 -2.89 3.44 -6.31
CA THR A 47 -4.16 2.74 -6.07
C THR A 47 -5.35 3.71 -6.14
N ARG A 48 -5.29 4.84 -5.44
CA ARG A 48 -6.35 5.87 -5.47
C ARG A 48 -6.58 6.44 -6.87
N CYS A 49 -5.52 6.70 -7.63
CA CYS A 49 -5.63 7.17 -9.02
C CYS A 49 -6.33 6.13 -9.90
N LEU A 50 -6.03 4.85 -9.74
CA LEU A 50 -6.67 3.76 -10.49
C LEU A 50 -8.12 3.54 -10.05
N GLU A 51 -8.43 3.77 -8.77
CA GLU A 51 -9.80 3.74 -8.25
C GLU A 51 -10.69 4.85 -8.83
N ALA A 52 -10.12 6.04 -9.03
CA ALA A 52 -10.79 7.19 -9.64
C ALA A 52 -10.82 7.16 -11.18
N ALA A 53 -10.17 6.16 -11.81
CA ALA A 53 -10.11 6.05 -13.26
C ALA A 53 -11.48 5.64 -13.87
N ARG A 54 -11.59 5.74 -15.20
CA ARG A 54 -12.82 5.39 -15.95
C ARG A 54 -13.13 3.89 -16.02
N LEU A 55 -12.19 3.04 -15.59
CA LEU A 55 -12.40 1.59 -15.56
C LEU A 55 -13.33 1.25 -14.40
N ASP A 56 -14.41 0.53 -14.70
CA ASP A 56 -15.26 -0.02 -13.64
C ASP A 56 -14.46 -1.00 -12.77
N LYS A 57 -14.96 -1.21 -11.54
CA LYS A 57 -14.29 -2.05 -10.55
C LYS A 57 -13.98 -3.44 -11.10
N LYS A 58 -14.90 -4.07 -11.81
CA LYS A 58 -14.74 -5.45 -12.31
C LYS A 58 -13.62 -5.53 -13.33
N LEU A 59 -13.58 -4.62 -14.30
CA LEU A 59 -12.53 -4.56 -15.31
C LEU A 59 -11.16 -4.28 -14.70
N ARG A 60 -11.08 -3.39 -13.71
CA ARG A 60 -9.84 -3.10 -13.01
C ARG A 60 -9.29 -4.33 -12.25
N GLU A 61 -10.15 -5.06 -11.54
CA GLU A 61 -9.74 -6.31 -10.88
C GLU A 61 -9.30 -7.36 -11.90
N MET A 62 -9.96 -7.45 -13.06
CA MET A 62 -9.52 -8.35 -14.13
C MET A 62 -8.11 -8.03 -14.61
N VAL A 63 -7.73 -6.74 -14.71
CA VAL A 63 -6.36 -6.34 -15.08
C VAL A 63 -5.34 -6.72 -14.00
N TYR A 64 -5.69 -6.61 -12.71
CA TYR A 64 -4.79 -6.97 -11.61
C TYR A 64 -4.55 -8.48 -11.47
N LEU A 65 -5.48 -9.30 -11.96
CA LEU A 65 -5.43 -10.76 -11.88
C LEU A 65 -4.79 -11.43 -13.11
N LEU A 66 -4.51 -10.67 -14.17
CA LEU A 66 -3.74 -11.13 -15.33
C LEU A 66 -2.25 -11.24 -15.00
#